data_AF-A0A9D3YQ60-F1
#
_entry.id   AF-A0A9D3YQ60-F1
#
_cell.length_a   1.000
_cell.length_b   1.000
_cell.length_c   1.000
_cell.angle_alpha   90.00
_cell.angle_beta   90.00
_cell.angle_gamma   90.00
#
_symmetry.space_group_name_H-M   'P 1'
#
loop_
_entity.id
_entity.type
_entity.pdbx_description
1 polymer ?
#
loop_
_entity_poly.entity_id
_entity_poly.type
_entity_poly.pdbx_seq_one_letter_code
_entity_poly.pdbx_strand_id
1 'polypeptide(L)'
;MVPMPRQGELESVNELGADYLYQKDKMYDTSYDTGDKAIQCGRHNDVFKLWLMWRSKVNKFTNILSHVFQQLCPFIFTHLIVYDIVYFDSTK
;
A
#
# COMPACT_ATOMS: atom_id res chain seq x y z
N MET A 1 -7.03 -8.51 -7.53
CA MET A 1 -6.78 -7.12 -7.96
C MET A 1 -7.80 -6.26 -7.23
N VAL A 2 -7.38 -5.44 -6.26
CA VAL A 2 -8.33 -4.58 -5.51
C VAL A 2 -8.73 -3.44 -6.44
N PRO A 3 -10.02 -3.22 -6.73
CA PRO A 3 -10.45 -2.12 -7.57
C PRO A 3 -10.09 -0.79 -6.91
N MET A 4 -9.49 0.11 -7.68
CA MET A 4 -9.27 1.50 -7.23
C MET A 4 -10.63 2.15 -6.93
N PRO A 5 -10.82 2.77 -5.75
CA PRO A 5 -12.05 3.49 -5.44
C PRO A 5 -12.30 4.57 -6.48
N ARG A 6 -13.56 4.77 -6.87
CA ARG A 6 -13.94 5.90 -7.73
C ARG A 6 -13.72 7.20 -6.94
N GLN A 7 -13.45 8.27 -7.67
CA GLN A 7 -13.22 9.57 -7.06
C GLN A 7 -14.44 10.00 -6.22
N GLY A 8 -14.18 10.45 -4.99
CA GLY A 8 -15.22 10.86 -4.03
C GLY A 8 -15.76 9.73 -3.13
N GLU A 9 -15.56 8.45 -3.46
CA GLU A 9 -16.11 7.36 -2.63
C GLU A 9 -15.50 7.32 -1.23
N LEU A 10 -14.19 7.51 -1.12
CA LEU A 10 -13.49 7.54 0.17
C LEU A 10 -13.94 8.68 1.08
N GLU A 11 -14.33 9.82 0.51
CA GLU A 11 -14.86 10.96 1.26
C GLU A 11 -16.28 10.64 1.72
N SER A 12 -17.15 10.20 0.80
CA SER A 12 -18.57 9.92 1.10
C SER A 12 -18.79 8.89 2.21
N VAL A 13 -17.85 7.97 2.42
CA VAL A 13 -17.95 6.89 3.43
C VAL A 13 -17.33 7.29 4.76
N ASN A 14 -16.30 8.15 4.75
CA ASN A 14 -15.52 8.45 5.95
C ASN A 14 -15.74 9.87 6.50
N GLU A 15 -16.39 10.75 5.73
CA GLU A 15 -16.62 12.14 6.12
C GLU A 15 -17.49 12.22 7.38
N LEU A 16 -16.98 12.95 8.37
CA LEU A 16 -17.72 13.29 9.59
C LEU A 16 -18.12 14.77 9.63
N GLY A 17 -17.56 15.61 8.76
CA GLY A 17 -17.87 17.05 8.71
C GLY A 17 -17.44 17.80 9.97
N ALA A 18 -16.24 17.50 10.50
CA ALA A 18 -15.77 18.12 11.74
C ALA A 18 -15.33 19.59 11.52
N ASP A 19 -16.17 20.53 11.93
CA ASP A 19 -15.98 21.99 11.77
C ASP A 19 -14.69 22.54 12.40
N TYR A 20 -14.10 21.83 13.37
CA TYR A 20 -12.89 22.24 14.06
C TYR A 20 -11.60 21.72 13.40
N LEU A 21 -11.68 20.76 12.48
CA LEU A 21 -10.51 20.10 11.87
C LEU A 21 -10.37 20.50 10.40
N TYR A 22 -11.47 20.54 9.65
CA TYR A 22 -11.50 20.80 8.20
C TYR A 22 -12.39 21.99 7.85
N GLN A 23 -12.06 23.15 8.43
CA GLN A 23 -12.68 24.44 8.14
C GLN A 23 -12.70 24.75 6.63
N LYS A 24 -13.85 25.17 6.10
CA LYS A 24 -14.02 25.44 4.66
C LYS A 24 -13.62 26.87 4.25
N ASP A 25 -13.41 27.76 5.20
CA ASP A 25 -13.11 29.19 5.03
C ASP A 25 -11.60 29.53 5.06
N LYS A 26 -10.75 28.55 4.75
CA LYS A 26 -9.28 28.73 4.74
C LYS A 26 -8.82 29.57 3.54
N MET A 27 -7.69 30.25 3.69
CA MET A 27 -7.06 31.08 2.64
C MET A 27 -6.42 30.26 1.48
N TYR A 28 -6.66 28.96 1.43
CA TYR A 28 -6.13 28.04 0.43
C TYR A 28 -7.22 27.07 -0.03
N ASP A 29 -6.99 26.38 -1.16
CA ASP A 29 -7.93 25.38 -1.65
C ASP A 29 -8.07 24.20 -0.68
N THR A 30 -9.22 24.09 -0.04
CA THR A 30 -9.51 23.04 0.95
C THR A 30 -9.63 21.65 0.34
N SER A 31 -9.61 21.51 -0.99
CA SER A 31 -9.56 20.21 -1.67
C SER A 31 -8.30 19.38 -1.34
N TYR A 32 -7.22 20.06 -0.89
CA TYR A 32 -5.99 19.43 -0.42
C TYR A 32 -6.10 18.83 0.99
N ASP A 33 -7.14 19.17 1.76
CA ASP A 33 -7.39 18.57 3.06
C ASP A 33 -8.00 17.16 2.85
N THR A 34 -7.15 16.13 2.87
CA THR A 34 -7.59 14.74 2.59
C THR A 34 -8.08 13.99 3.82
N GLY A 35 -8.38 14.68 4.89
CA GLY A 35 -8.60 14.07 6.20
C GLY A 35 -9.93 13.34 6.32
N ASP A 36 -11.02 13.93 5.82
CA ASP A 36 -12.35 13.29 5.73
C ASP A 36 -12.40 12.11 4.75
N LYS A 37 -11.30 11.83 4.03
CA LYS A 37 -11.16 10.64 3.17
C LYS A 37 -10.61 9.43 3.92
N ALA A 38 -10.20 9.60 5.18
CA ALA A 38 -9.55 8.58 5.97
C ALA A 38 -10.33 8.30 7.25
N ILE A 39 -10.28 7.06 7.72
CA ILE A 39 -10.87 6.65 9.00
C ILE A 39 -10.09 7.24 10.19
N GLN A 40 -8.83 7.62 10.00
CA GLN A 40 -7.94 8.11 11.04
C GLN A 40 -7.97 9.64 11.14
N CYS A 41 -8.10 10.19 12.35
CA CYS A 41 -7.97 11.63 12.58
C CYS A 41 -6.51 12.09 12.45
N GLY A 42 -5.61 11.51 13.25
CA GLY A 42 -4.17 11.78 13.20
C GLY A 42 -3.45 10.77 12.33
N ARG A 43 -2.60 11.23 11.42
CA ARG A 43 -1.86 10.35 10.49
C ARG A 43 -0.39 10.75 10.38
N HIS A 44 0.50 9.78 10.49
CA HIS A 44 1.93 9.98 10.26
C HIS A 44 2.23 10.18 8.76
N ASN A 45 3.23 10.99 8.43
CA ASN A 45 3.63 11.21 7.04
C ASN A 45 4.58 10.11 6.56
N ASP A 46 4.01 8.99 6.09
CA ASP A 46 4.79 7.90 5.51
C ASP A 46 5.19 8.14 4.04
N VAL A 47 4.47 9.00 3.32
CA VAL A 47 4.71 9.24 1.89
C VAL A 47 6.08 9.87 1.65
N PHE A 48 6.59 10.69 2.58
CA PHE A 48 7.88 11.35 2.42
C PHE A 48 9.06 10.37 2.38
N LYS A 49 9.04 9.33 3.23
CA LYS A 49 10.08 8.28 3.26
C LYS A 49 10.12 7.55 1.91
N LEU A 50 8.94 7.18 1.40
CA LEU A 50 8.81 6.54 0.10
C LEU A 50 9.25 7.47 -1.04
N TRP A 51 8.84 8.75 -1.01
CA TRP A 51 9.21 9.73 -2.03
C TRP A 51 10.72 9.92 -2.13
N LEU A 52 11.42 10.06 -1.00
CA LEU A 52 12.89 10.15 -0.97
C LEU A 52 13.56 8.87 -1.49
N MET A 53 13.07 7.70 -1.07
CA MET A 53 13.57 6.42 -1.59
C MET A 53 13.35 6.31 -3.10
N TRP A 54 12.19 6.74 -3.59
CA TRP A 54 11.86 6.76 -5.00
C TRP A 54 12.84 7.65 -5.74
N ARG A 55 12.99 8.93 -5.34
CA ARG A 55 13.92 9.88 -5.99
C ARG A 55 15.37 9.41 -5.99
N SER A 56 15.82 8.72 -4.94
CA SER A 56 17.21 8.22 -4.86
C SER A 56 17.47 6.91 -5.60
N LYS A 57 16.45 6.05 -5.77
CA LYS A 57 16.63 4.66 -6.26
C LYS A 57 15.62 4.24 -7.33
N VAL A 58 15.01 5.18 -8.09
CA VAL A 58 14.00 4.89 -9.14
C VAL A 58 14.33 3.64 -9.96
N ASN A 59 15.53 3.61 -10.56
CA ASN A 59 15.92 2.54 -11.49
C ASN A 59 16.40 1.25 -10.80
N LYS A 60 16.49 1.24 -9.46
CA LYS A 60 16.93 0.08 -8.66
C LYS A 60 15.78 -0.61 -7.94
N PHE A 61 14.59 0.00 -7.87
CA PHE A 61 13.43 -0.61 -7.23
C PHE A 61 13.02 -1.93 -7.88
N THR A 62 13.02 -1.97 -9.22
CA THR A 62 12.74 -3.19 -9.99
C THR A 62 13.78 -4.26 -9.70
N ASN A 63 15.06 -3.92 -9.69
CA ASN A 63 16.14 -4.87 -9.43
C ASN A 63 16.07 -5.48 -8.03
N ILE A 64 15.69 -4.69 -7.02
CA ILE A 64 15.49 -5.21 -5.66
C ILE A 64 14.35 -6.25 -5.65
N LEU A 65 13.21 -5.96 -6.29
CA LEU A 65 12.10 -6.90 -6.40
C LEU A 65 12.50 -8.17 -7.16
N SER A 66 13.21 -8.02 -8.28
CA SER A 66 13.73 -9.15 -9.07
C SER A 66 14.70 -10.01 -8.27
N HIS A 67 15.62 -9.40 -7.53
CA HIS A 67 16.58 -10.12 -6.69
C HIS A 67 15.89 -10.90 -5.57
N VAL A 68 14.93 -10.28 -4.88
CA VAL A 68 14.16 -10.94 -3.82
C VAL A 68 13.35 -12.11 -4.40
N PHE A 69 12.70 -11.92 -5.54
CA PHE A 69 11.94 -12.99 -6.19
C PHE A 69 12.83 -14.15 -6.64
N GLN A 70 13.97 -13.87 -7.27
CA GLN A 70 14.88 -14.90 -7.76
C GLN A 70 15.57 -15.69 -6.64
N GLN A 71 15.83 -15.09 -5.48
CA GLN A 71 16.45 -15.79 -4.36
C GLN A 71 15.44 -16.60 -3.53
N LEU A 72 14.22 -16.09 -3.34
CA LEU A 72 13.23 -16.73 -2.46
C LEU A 72 12.32 -17.74 -3.20
N CYS A 73 12.00 -17.49 -4.47
CA CYS A 73 11.09 -18.35 -5.23
C CYS A 73 11.62 -19.78 -5.40
N PRO A 74 12.90 -20.03 -5.76
CA PRO A 74 13.41 -21.40 -5.86
C PRO A 74 13.33 -22.13 -4.52
N PHE A 75 13.67 -21.46 -3.41
CA PHE A 75 13.61 -22.05 -2.07
C PHE A 75 12.19 -22.48 -1.70
N ILE A 76 11.18 -21.65 -1.97
CA ILE A 76 9.78 -21.98 -1.64
C ILE A 76 9.23 -23.06 -2.59
N PHE A 77 9.56 -23.00 -3.89
CA PHE A 77 9.04 -23.96 -4.88
C PHE A 77 9.65 -25.36 -4.71
N THR A 78 10.95 -25.47 -4.39
CA THR A 78 11.60 -26.77 -4.22
C THR A 78 11.40 -27.34 -2.83
N HIS A 79 11.49 -26.54 -1.76
CA HIS A 79 11.41 -27.08 -0.39
C HIS A 79 10.01 -27.20 0.19
N LEU A 80 9.04 -26.35 -0.18
CA LEU A 80 7.65 -26.49 0.30
C LEU A 80 6.80 -27.30 -0.68
N ILE A 81 6.77 -26.94 -1.96
CA ILE A 81 5.79 -27.54 -2.90
C ILE A 81 6.17 -28.98 -3.28
N VAL A 82 7.45 -29.29 -3.51
CA VAL A 82 7.85 -30.68 -3.84
C VAL A 82 7.75 -31.59 -2.62
N TYR A 83 8.20 -31.16 -1.43
CA TYR A 83 8.12 -31.99 -0.22
C TYR A 83 6.71 -32.10 0.37
N ASP A 84 5.86 -31.08 0.29
CA ASP A 84 4.50 -31.21 0.84
C ASP A 84 3.49 -31.80 -0.17
N ILE A 85 3.68 -31.64 -1.49
CA ILE A 85 2.75 -32.20 -2.50
C ILE A 85 3.20 -33.57 -3.00
N VAL A 86 4.46 -33.77 -3.38
CA VAL A 86 4.93 -35.05 -3.95
C VAL A 86 5.08 -36.12 -2.86
N TYR A 87 5.51 -35.74 -1.66
CA TYR A 87 5.66 -36.68 -0.53
C TYR A 87 4.31 -37.04 0.13
N PHE A 88 3.31 -36.16 0.04
CA PHE A 88 1.95 -36.46 0.49
C PHE A 88 1.22 -37.43 -0.47
N ASP A 89 1.48 -37.34 -1.78
CA ASP A 89 0.93 -38.30 -2.76
C ASP A 89 1.62 -39.67 -2.71
N SER A 90 2.88 -39.74 -2.26
CA SER A 90 3.62 -41.00 -2.13
C SER A 90 3.31 -41.82 -0.86
N THR A 91 2.51 -41.29 0.08
CA THR A 91 2.14 -41.98 1.33
C THR A 91 0.67 -42.40 1.41
N LYS A 92 -0.04 -42.40 0.27
CA LYS A 92 -1.36 -43.01 0.11
C LYS A 92 -1.33 -44.26 -0.75
#